data_AF-A0A243RYL9-F1
#
_entry.id   AF-A0A243RYL9-F1
#
_cell.length_a   1.000
_cell.length_b   1.000
_cell.length_c   1.000
_cell.angle_alpha   90.00
_cell.angle_beta   90.00
_cell.angle_gamma   90.00
#
_symmetry.space_group_name_H-M   'P 1'
#
loop_
_entity.id
_entity.type
_entity.pdbx_description
1 polymer ?
#
loop_
_entity_poly.entity_id
_entity_poly.type
_entity_poly.pdbx_seq_one_letter_code
_entity_poly.pdbx_strand_id
1 'polypeptide(L)'
;MAPGVRRAVTSRVDNHDVLRIEWPEPVDGEIVLRHVETGEERGGTDLAGLWPGVWTVSHRDEPLATDDPGFSLDGLLAYAETPRDREIRAFRTSLGTLALTVRDVEPYVEVTAVVSDDGVIEIDGVIAYGEPIEGSASLVAVARKGPEPVSGPALFRGRRFEGVLQIEPMARAQVRRRAFWDLHAEVAGVRLPLAARLDDITDKKTKVRFPAQRVGQVRVRPYYTDTDSLAVALTVEEETS
;
A
#
# COMPACT_ATOMS: atom_id res chain seq x y z
N MET A 1 -37.57 22.81 15.24
CA MET A 1 -36.62 22.45 14.16
C MET A 1 -36.11 21.06 14.49
N ALA A 2 -36.16 20.11 13.55
CA ALA A 2 -35.49 18.84 13.75
C ALA A 2 -33.99 19.12 13.96
N PRO A 3 -33.32 18.51 14.96
CA PRO A 3 -31.88 18.65 15.07
C PRO A 3 -31.28 18.17 13.74
N GLY A 4 -30.57 19.06 13.05
CA GLY A 4 -29.90 18.69 11.80
C GLY A 4 -28.94 17.56 12.07
N VAL A 5 -28.87 16.59 11.15
CA VAL A 5 -27.92 15.48 11.20
C VAL A 5 -26.52 16.08 11.37
N ARG A 6 -25.89 15.82 12.51
CA ARG A 6 -24.56 16.33 12.82
C ARG A 6 -23.54 15.62 11.95
N ARG A 7 -22.68 16.41 11.30
CA ARG A 7 -21.75 15.90 10.30
C ARG A 7 -20.33 16.34 10.64
N ALA A 8 -19.40 15.39 10.63
CA ALA A 8 -17.98 15.70 10.73
C ALA A 8 -17.51 16.43 9.47
N VAL A 9 -16.65 17.44 9.64
CA VAL A 9 -16.00 18.16 8.54
C VAL A 9 -14.85 17.32 7.99
N THR A 10 -13.99 16.83 8.89
CA THR A 10 -12.90 15.91 8.57
C THR A 10 -12.83 14.79 9.60
N SER A 11 -12.33 13.62 9.18
CA SER A 11 -12.16 12.44 10.04
C SER A 11 -10.95 11.65 9.58
N ARG A 12 -9.85 11.72 10.35
CA ARG A 12 -8.55 11.15 10.01
C ARG A 12 -7.97 10.38 11.19
N VAL A 13 -7.22 9.34 10.90
CA VAL A 13 -6.35 8.69 11.89
C VAL A 13 -5.00 9.42 11.85
N ASP A 14 -4.53 9.91 12.99
CA ASP A 14 -3.19 10.48 13.09
C ASP A 14 -2.13 9.41 13.37
N ASN A 15 -0.86 9.82 13.36
CA ASN A 15 0.27 8.93 13.55
C ASN A 15 0.39 8.30 14.95
N HIS A 16 -0.41 8.76 15.92
CA HIS A 16 -0.47 8.27 17.31
C HIS A 16 -1.69 7.39 17.56
N ASP A 17 -2.32 6.85 16.51
CA ASP A 17 -3.55 6.07 16.59
C ASP A 17 -4.72 6.83 17.23
N VAL A 18 -4.83 8.14 16.97
CA VAL A 18 -5.96 8.93 17.42
C VAL A 18 -6.87 9.27 16.23
N LEU A 19 -8.16 8.99 16.38
CA LEU A 19 -9.19 9.48 15.46
C LEU A 19 -9.42 10.97 15.69
N ARG A 20 -8.93 11.80 14.78
CA ARG A 20 -9.16 13.24 14.74
C ARG A 20 -10.44 13.52 13.97
N ILE A 21 -11.41 14.12 14.67
CA ILE A 21 -12.69 14.56 14.08
C ILE A 21 -12.77 16.08 14.23
N GLU A 22 -12.94 16.76 13.11
CA GLU A 22 -13.21 18.19 13.10
C GLU A 22 -14.72 18.43 12.95
N TRP A 23 -15.24 19.34 13.75
CA TRP A 23 -16.66 19.65 13.82
C TRP A 23 -16.91 21.08 13.39
N PRO A 24 -18.04 21.37 12.72
CA PRO A 24 -18.38 22.74 12.33
C PRO A 24 -18.71 23.61 13.55
N GLU A 25 -19.21 22.99 14.63
CA GLU A 25 -19.49 23.61 15.93
C GLU A 25 -19.00 22.67 17.05
N PRO A 26 -18.58 23.18 18.22
CA PRO A 26 -18.22 22.33 19.35
C PRO A 26 -19.34 21.36 19.71
N VAL A 27 -19.00 20.09 19.89
CA VAL A 27 -19.97 19.05 20.24
C VAL A 27 -19.55 18.33 21.51
N ASP A 28 -20.50 18.20 22.44
CA ASP A 28 -20.39 17.29 23.57
C ASP A 28 -20.88 15.89 23.18
N GLY A 29 -20.35 14.87 23.81
CA GLY A 29 -20.78 13.49 23.62
C GLY A 29 -19.58 12.57 23.40
N GLU A 30 -19.80 11.29 23.69
CA GLU A 30 -18.77 10.27 23.52
C GLU A 30 -18.80 9.71 22.10
N ILE A 31 -17.61 9.49 21.55
CA ILE A 31 -17.43 8.67 20.35
C ILE A 31 -17.44 7.21 20.77
N VAL A 32 -18.21 6.38 20.08
CA VAL A 32 -18.20 4.94 20.30
C VAL A 32 -17.82 4.25 18.99
N LEU A 33 -16.83 3.37 19.09
CA LEU A 33 -16.38 2.50 18.03
C LEU A 33 -17.01 1.13 18.25
N ARG A 34 -17.66 0.56 17.24
CA ARG A 34 -18.24 -0.79 17.31
C ARG A 34 -17.70 -1.67 16.19
N HIS A 35 -17.07 -2.79 16.56
CA HIS A 35 -16.62 -3.80 15.60
C HIS A 35 -17.81 -4.47 14.92
N VAL A 36 -17.82 -4.50 13.59
CA VAL A 36 -18.98 -4.96 12.80
C VAL A 36 -19.28 -6.44 13.03
N GLU A 37 -18.26 -7.30 13.10
CA GLU A 37 -18.45 -8.75 13.22
C GLU A 37 -18.69 -9.22 14.67
N THR A 38 -17.88 -8.76 15.63
CA THR A 38 -17.93 -9.23 17.03
C THR A 38 -18.91 -8.44 17.89
N GLY A 39 -19.29 -7.23 17.47
CA GLY A 39 -20.09 -6.31 18.27
C GLY A 39 -19.34 -5.65 19.42
N GLU A 40 -18.03 -5.88 19.56
CA GLU A 40 -17.18 -5.22 20.56
C GLU A 40 -17.31 -3.70 20.47
N GLU A 41 -17.42 -3.03 21.62
CA GLU A 41 -17.52 -1.58 21.72
C GLU A 41 -16.32 -1.00 22.44
N ARG A 42 -15.87 0.17 21.96
CA ARG A 42 -14.82 0.96 22.60
C ARG A 42 -15.20 2.44 22.59
N GLY A 43 -15.17 3.05 23.76
CA GLY A 43 -15.38 4.49 23.93
C GLY A 43 -14.12 5.30 23.62
N GLY A 44 -14.33 6.48 23.03
CA GLY A 44 -13.29 7.46 22.75
C GLY A 44 -12.69 7.40 21.35
N THR A 45 -11.60 8.14 21.18
CA THR A 45 -10.88 8.33 19.90
C THR A 45 -9.50 7.67 19.89
N ASP A 46 -9.09 7.03 20.98
CA ASP A 46 -7.87 6.23 21.05
C ASP A 46 -8.11 4.87 20.38
N LEU A 47 -7.39 4.63 19.29
CA LEU A 47 -7.52 3.45 18.44
C LEU A 47 -6.47 2.39 18.77
N ALA A 48 -5.65 2.60 19.80
CA ALA A 48 -4.63 1.64 20.20
C ALA A 48 -5.25 0.30 20.64
N GLY A 49 -4.82 -0.78 19.99
CA GLY A 49 -5.26 -2.14 20.29
C GLY A 49 -6.67 -2.47 19.80
N LEU A 50 -7.20 -1.74 18.81
CA LEU A 50 -8.34 -2.26 18.04
C LEU A 50 -7.92 -3.51 17.26
N TRP A 51 -8.79 -4.52 17.26
CA TRP A 51 -8.59 -5.75 16.49
C TRP A 51 -8.81 -5.52 14.99
N PRO A 52 -8.17 -6.32 14.12
CA PRO A 52 -8.41 -6.31 12.68
C PRO A 52 -9.89 -6.47 12.34
N GLY A 53 -10.38 -5.68 11.39
CA GLY A 53 -11.77 -5.68 10.98
C GLY A 53 -12.30 -4.29 10.67
N VAL A 54 -13.62 -4.19 10.50
CA VAL A 54 -14.33 -2.93 10.26
C VAL A 54 -14.96 -2.46 11.56
N TRP A 55 -14.75 -1.19 11.89
CA TRP A 55 -15.33 -0.54 13.05
C TRP A 55 -16.25 0.60 12.59
N THR A 56 -17.50 0.57 13.01
CA THR A 56 -18.43 1.71 12.82
C THR A 56 -18.17 2.76 13.88
N VAL A 57 -18.33 4.04 13.52
CA VAL A 57 -18.19 5.15 14.46
C VAL A 57 -19.56 5.76 14.70
N SER A 58 -19.93 5.90 15.97
CA SER A 58 -21.13 6.62 16.40
C SER A 58 -20.78 7.74 17.37
N HIS A 59 -21.69 8.70 17.46
CA HIS A 59 -21.64 9.80 18.41
C HIS A 59 -23.04 9.98 19.00
N ARG A 60 -23.18 9.88 20.33
CA ARG A 60 -24.49 9.83 21.02
C ARG A 60 -25.41 8.74 20.47
N ASP A 61 -24.86 7.53 20.31
CA ASP A 61 -25.55 6.33 19.80
C ASP A 61 -26.08 6.41 18.35
N GLU A 62 -25.82 7.51 17.64
CA GLU A 62 -26.16 7.67 16.23
C GLU A 62 -24.91 7.47 15.35
N PRO A 63 -25.01 6.76 14.21
CA PRO A 63 -23.90 6.67 13.25
C PRO A 63 -23.37 8.05 12.87
N LEU A 64 -22.06 8.24 12.94
CA LEU A 64 -21.45 9.53 12.69
C LEU A 64 -21.48 9.84 11.19
N ALA A 65 -22.28 10.82 10.77
CA ALA A 65 -22.33 11.26 9.38
C ALA A 65 -21.06 12.02 8.99
N THR A 66 -20.59 11.84 7.76
CA THR A 66 -19.44 12.56 7.19
C THR A 66 -19.57 12.71 5.67
N ASP A 67 -19.05 13.82 5.14
CA ASP A 67 -18.78 13.98 3.70
C ASP A 67 -17.30 13.84 3.35
N ASP A 68 -16.42 13.79 4.36
CA ASP A 68 -15.01 13.52 4.16
C ASP A 68 -14.81 12.05 3.74
N PRO A 69 -14.14 11.77 2.60
CA PRO A 69 -13.86 10.40 2.16
C PRO A 69 -13.01 9.59 3.15
N GLY A 70 -12.31 10.21 4.09
CA GLY A 70 -11.41 9.52 5.02
C GLY A 70 -9.96 9.35 4.51
N PHE A 71 -9.72 9.58 3.22
CA PHE A 71 -8.40 9.57 2.59
C PHE A 71 -7.55 10.86 2.77
N SER A 72 -6.29 10.68 3.15
CA SER A 72 -5.22 11.70 3.07
C SER A 72 -3.90 11.01 2.75
N LEU A 73 -3.32 11.25 1.57
CA LEU A 73 -2.05 10.61 1.17
C LEU A 73 -0.92 10.95 2.15
N ASP A 74 -0.74 12.23 2.47
CA ASP A 74 0.29 12.68 3.41
C ASP A 74 0.07 12.08 4.81
N GLY A 75 -1.19 11.95 5.24
CA GLY A 75 -1.54 11.33 6.52
C GLY A 75 -1.21 9.83 6.54
N LEU A 76 -1.52 9.11 5.45
CA LEU A 76 -1.22 7.68 5.32
C LEU A 76 0.29 7.43 5.24
N LEU A 77 1.04 8.28 4.53
CA LEU A 77 2.49 8.23 4.51
C LEU A 77 3.08 8.47 5.91
N ALA A 78 2.66 9.54 6.60
CA ALA A 78 3.12 9.84 7.96
C ALA A 78 2.77 8.72 8.96
N TYR A 79 1.60 8.10 8.82
CA TYR A 79 1.23 6.93 9.61
C TYR A 79 2.17 5.75 9.31
N ALA A 80 2.40 5.45 8.03
CA ALA A 80 3.28 4.35 7.61
C ALA A 80 4.78 4.58 7.88
N GLU A 81 5.22 5.80 8.21
CA GLU A 81 6.61 6.08 8.56
C GLU A 81 7.04 5.49 9.92
N THR A 82 6.11 5.11 10.77
CA THR A 82 6.43 4.52 12.07
C THR A 82 6.39 2.99 12.01
N PRO A 83 7.33 2.29 12.67
CA PRO A 83 7.26 0.84 12.85
C PRO A 83 5.97 0.42 13.53
N ARG A 84 5.21 -0.47 12.90
CA ARG A 84 3.94 -1.00 13.42
C ARG A 84 3.53 -2.27 12.66
N ASP A 85 2.69 -3.07 13.28
CA ASP A 85 2.15 -4.33 12.77
C ASP A 85 0.71 -4.19 12.25
N ARG A 86 0.16 -2.97 12.26
CA ARG A 86 -1.20 -2.67 11.82
C ARG A 86 -1.30 -1.41 11.00
N GLU A 87 -2.35 -1.38 10.21
CA GLU A 87 -2.87 -0.20 9.51
C GLU A 87 -4.27 0.12 10.03
N ILE A 88 -4.52 1.40 10.31
CA ILE A 88 -5.87 1.90 10.64
C ILE A 88 -6.21 3.02 9.65
N ARG A 89 -7.32 2.86 8.92
CA ARG A 89 -7.82 3.86 7.96
C ARG A 89 -9.23 4.29 8.29
N ALA A 90 -9.45 5.60 8.36
CA ALA A 90 -10.78 6.17 8.32
C ALA A 90 -11.31 6.15 6.88
N PHE A 91 -12.58 5.83 6.70
CA PHE A 91 -13.24 5.89 5.39
C PHE A 91 -14.72 6.23 5.52
N ARG A 92 -15.28 6.79 4.44
CA ARG A 92 -16.72 7.04 4.32
C ARG A 92 -17.43 5.83 3.73
N THR A 93 -18.45 5.34 4.42
CA THR A 93 -19.33 4.29 3.91
C THR A 93 -20.23 4.81 2.79
N SER A 94 -20.85 3.90 2.03
CA SER A 94 -21.86 4.27 1.02
C SER A 94 -23.11 4.95 1.62
N LEU A 95 -23.34 4.80 2.93
CA LEU A 95 -24.41 5.47 3.67
C LEU A 95 -24.03 6.90 4.11
N GLY A 96 -22.80 7.35 3.81
CA GLY A 96 -22.31 8.67 4.21
C GLY A 96 -21.97 8.75 5.70
N THR A 97 -21.59 7.63 6.30
CA THR A 97 -21.15 7.56 7.70
C THR A 97 -19.67 7.21 7.80
N LEU A 98 -19.04 7.58 8.92
CA LEU A 98 -17.66 7.26 9.21
C LEU A 98 -17.52 5.81 9.69
N ALA A 99 -16.53 5.12 9.14
CA ALA A 99 -16.06 3.84 9.63
C ALA A 99 -14.52 3.81 9.61
N LEU A 100 -13.95 2.85 10.34
CA LEU A 100 -12.53 2.54 10.34
C LEU A 100 -12.32 1.14 9.80
N THR A 101 -11.22 0.92 9.08
CA THR A 101 -10.71 -0.41 8.76
C THR A 101 -9.39 -0.59 9.49
N VAL A 102 -9.25 -1.71 10.21
CA VAL A 102 -8.02 -2.14 10.86
C VAL A 102 -7.51 -3.39 10.15
N ARG A 103 -6.23 -3.43 9.79
CA ARG A 103 -5.59 -4.58 9.11
C ARG A 103 -4.23 -4.86 9.73
N ASP A 104 -3.85 -6.12 9.77
CA ASP A 104 -2.46 -6.49 10.00
C ASP A 104 -1.62 -6.10 8.78
N VAL A 105 -0.41 -5.61 9.04
CA VAL A 105 0.57 -5.27 8.00
C VAL A 105 1.96 -5.75 8.39
N GLU A 106 2.69 -6.19 7.38
CA GLU A 106 4.12 -6.42 7.48
C GLU A 106 4.88 -5.27 6.80
N PRO A 107 6.11 -4.95 7.22
CA PRO A 107 6.93 -3.98 6.55
C PRO A 107 7.12 -4.28 5.06
N TYR A 108 7.06 -3.24 4.25
CA TYR A 108 7.28 -3.32 2.81
C TYR A 108 7.84 -1.99 2.29
N VAL A 109 8.24 -1.95 1.02
CA VAL A 109 8.59 -0.69 0.35
C VAL A 109 7.37 -0.20 -0.43
N GLU A 110 6.80 0.93 -0.01
CA GLU A 110 5.80 1.68 -0.78
C GLU A 110 6.48 2.28 -2.00
N VAL A 111 6.11 1.77 -3.18
CA VAL A 111 6.61 2.19 -4.49
C VAL A 111 5.98 3.53 -4.84
N THR A 112 6.82 4.55 -5.00
CA THR A 112 6.40 5.91 -5.34
C THR A 112 6.62 6.25 -6.81
N ALA A 113 7.57 5.57 -7.47
CA ALA A 113 7.80 5.71 -8.90
C ALA A 113 8.29 4.40 -9.52
N VAL A 114 7.91 4.17 -10.78
CA VAL A 114 8.44 3.09 -11.62
C VAL A 114 8.73 3.66 -12.99
N VAL A 115 9.99 3.61 -13.41
CA VAL A 115 10.42 3.92 -14.78
C VAL A 115 10.86 2.62 -15.43
N SER A 116 10.37 2.35 -16.63
CA SER A 116 10.67 1.11 -17.35
C SER A 116 10.93 1.44 -18.79
N ASP A 117 12.21 1.65 -19.11
CA ASP A 117 12.69 2.03 -20.43
C ASP A 117 14.13 1.51 -20.66
N ASP A 118 14.57 1.50 -21.91
CA ASP A 118 15.93 1.19 -22.35
C ASP A 118 16.56 -0.09 -21.74
N GLY A 119 15.77 -1.16 -21.59
CA GLY A 119 16.22 -2.43 -21.04
C GLY A 119 16.34 -2.47 -19.51
N VAL A 120 15.86 -1.43 -18.84
CA VAL A 120 15.99 -1.22 -17.39
C VAL A 120 14.62 -1.00 -16.74
N ILE A 121 14.51 -1.40 -15.47
CA ILE A 121 13.41 -1.02 -14.57
C ILE A 121 14.03 -0.30 -13.37
N GLU A 122 13.65 0.96 -13.19
CA GLU A 122 14.04 1.80 -12.06
C GLU A 122 12.83 1.98 -11.13
N ILE A 123 13.08 1.90 -9.83
CA ILE A 123 12.05 1.95 -8.80
C ILE A 123 12.50 2.86 -7.67
N ASP A 124 11.64 3.82 -7.34
CA ASP A 124 11.75 4.61 -6.12
C ASP A 124 10.69 4.16 -5.12
N GLY A 125 11.01 4.25 -3.84
CA GLY A 125 10.05 3.99 -2.79
C GLY A 125 10.51 4.38 -1.40
N VAL A 126 9.66 4.08 -0.42
CA VAL A 126 9.93 4.29 1.01
C VAL A 126 9.53 3.09 1.83
N ILE A 127 10.26 2.74 2.90
CA ILE A 127 9.79 1.71 3.84
C ILE A 127 8.49 2.22 4.49
N ALA A 128 7.47 1.37 4.45
CA ALA A 128 6.22 1.51 5.18
C ALA A 128 6.21 0.49 6.33
N TYR A 129 5.77 0.92 7.50
CA TYR A 129 5.55 0.13 8.73
C TYR A 129 6.78 -0.56 9.33
N GLY A 130 7.96 -0.40 8.72
CA GLY A 130 9.24 -0.91 9.23
C GLY A 130 10.15 0.16 9.80
N GLU A 131 11.18 -0.29 10.50
CA GLU A 131 12.32 0.52 10.91
C GLU A 131 13.15 0.94 9.68
N PRO A 132 13.82 2.12 9.71
CA PRO A 132 14.93 2.40 8.81
C PRO A 132 15.97 1.26 8.84
N ILE A 133 16.38 0.75 7.67
CA ILE A 133 17.38 -0.33 7.56
C ILE A 133 18.64 0.24 6.92
N GLU A 134 19.79 0.01 7.56
CA GLU A 134 21.10 0.34 7.00
C GLU A 134 21.81 -0.90 6.47
N GLY A 135 22.57 -0.75 5.40
CA GLY A 135 23.42 -1.82 4.86
C GLY A 135 23.44 -1.88 3.34
N SER A 136 24.04 -2.95 2.80
CA SER A 136 24.02 -3.22 1.38
C SER A 136 22.58 -3.51 0.92
N ALA A 137 22.15 -2.82 -0.12
CA ALA A 137 20.83 -2.96 -0.70
C ALA A 137 20.91 -3.51 -2.12
N SER A 138 19.89 -4.28 -2.52
CA SER A 138 19.70 -4.73 -3.89
C SER A 138 18.22 -4.77 -4.25
N LEU A 139 17.93 -4.55 -5.54
CA LEU A 139 16.62 -4.81 -6.12
C LEU A 139 16.63 -6.22 -6.68
N VAL A 140 15.75 -7.10 -6.19
CA VAL A 140 15.75 -8.53 -6.51
C VAL A 140 14.45 -8.92 -7.20
N ALA A 141 14.57 -9.53 -8.38
CA ALA A 141 13.48 -10.19 -9.07
C ALA A 141 13.54 -11.70 -8.82
N VAL A 142 12.44 -12.28 -8.32
CA VAL A 142 12.32 -13.71 -8.03
C VAL A 142 11.27 -14.33 -8.94
N ALA A 143 11.65 -15.31 -9.76
CA ALA A 143 10.71 -16.01 -10.62
C ALA A 143 9.75 -16.86 -9.79
N ARG A 144 8.43 -16.73 -10.00
CA ARG A 144 7.42 -17.58 -9.33
C ARG A 144 7.59 -19.06 -9.65
N LYS A 145 8.07 -19.35 -10.87
CA LYS A 145 8.41 -20.68 -11.37
C LYS A 145 9.52 -20.55 -12.39
N GLY A 146 10.71 -21.07 -12.09
CA GLY A 146 11.77 -21.19 -13.07
C GLY A 146 13.14 -20.80 -12.51
N PRO A 147 13.86 -19.90 -13.20
CA PRO A 147 15.29 -19.67 -12.95
C PRO A 147 15.56 -19.01 -11.60
N GLU A 148 16.84 -18.99 -11.24
CA GLU A 148 17.35 -18.29 -10.06
C GLU A 148 17.02 -16.79 -10.08
N PRO A 149 16.97 -16.14 -8.90
CA PRO A 149 16.75 -14.71 -8.79
C PRO A 149 17.76 -13.88 -9.59
N VAL A 150 17.30 -12.74 -10.10
CA VAL A 150 18.14 -11.72 -10.72
C VAL A 150 18.17 -10.50 -9.81
N SER A 151 19.37 -10.01 -9.50
CA SER A 151 19.56 -8.83 -8.66
C SER A 151 20.20 -7.69 -9.44
N GLY A 152 19.82 -6.47 -9.07
CA GLY A 152 20.43 -5.24 -9.54
C GLY A 152 20.80 -4.31 -8.36
N PRO A 153 21.60 -3.27 -8.63
CA PRO A 153 22.01 -2.34 -7.58
C PRO A 153 20.80 -1.62 -6.97
N ALA A 154 20.87 -1.38 -5.66
CA ALA A 154 19.96 -0.47 -4.99
C ALA A 154 20.68 0.34 -3.91
N LEU A 155 20.07 1.44 -3.53
CA LEU A 155 20.48 2.29 -2.42
C LEU A 155 19.34 2.36 -1.41
N PHE A 156 19.72 2.29 -0.13
CA PHE A 156 18.81 2.56 0.97
C PHE A 156 19.38 3.70 1.81
N ARG A 157 18.62 4.80 1.96
CA ARG A 157 19.05 5.99 2.70
C ARG A 157 17.95 6.43 3.66
N GLY A 158 18.15 6.17 4.95
CA GLY A 158 17.14 6.41 5.97
C GLY A 158 15.93 5.51 5.74
N ARG A 159 14.88 6.02 5.10
CA ARG A 159 13.68 5.25 4.70
C ARG A 159 13.53 5.10 3.18
N ARG A 160 14.33 5.82 2.40
CA ARG A 160 14.20 5.89 0.94
C ARG A 160 14.93 4.73 0.28
N PHE A 161 14.26 4.14 -0.70
CA PHE A 161 14.76 3.09 -1.57
C PHE A 161 14.86 3.60 -3.00
N GLU A 162 15.99 3.35 -3.64
CA GLU A 162 16.21 3.59 -5.07
C GLU A 162 16.83 2.31 -5.64
N GLY A 163 16.16 1.64 -6.58
CA GLY A 163 16.59 0.35 -7.11
C GLY A 163 16.57 0.31 -8.62
N VAL A 164 17.57 -0.34 -9.22
CA VAL A 164 17.70 -0.49 -10.67
C VAL A 164 17.86 -1.96 -11.03
N LEU A 165 17.07 -2.45 -11.96
CA LEU A 165 17.11 -3.83 -12.43
C LEU A 165 17.31 -3.88 -13.95
N GLN A 166 18.36 -4.58 -14.37
CA GLN A 166 18.59 -4.89 -15.78
C GLN A 166 17.67 -6.03 -16.22
N ILE A 167 16.99 -5.89 -17.35
CA ILE A 167 16.04 -6.89 -17.85
C ILE A 167 16.73 -8.05 -18.57
N GLU A 168 17.85 -7.77 -19.23
CA GLU A 168 18.56 -8.72 -20.08
C GLU A 168 18.84 -10.07 -19.39
N PRO A 169 19.30 -10.15 -18.12
CA PRO A 169 19.48 -11.42 -17.42
C PRO A 169 18.17 -12.22 -17.28
N MET A 170 17.05 -11.56 -16.96
CA MET A 170 15.74 -12.22 -16.86
C MET A 170 15.25 -12.73 -18.22
N ALA A 171 15.46 -11.93 -19.27
CA ALA A 171 15.10 -12.29 -20.64
C ALA A 171 15.92 -13.50 -21.15
N ARG A 172 17.23 -13.54 -20.88
CA ARG A 172 18.09 -14.68 -21.24
C ARG A 172 17.72 -15.96 -20.49
N ALA A 173 17.32 -15.84 -19.22
CA ALA A 173 16.90 -16.98 -18.41
C ALA A 173 15.49 -17.48 -18.75
N GLN A 174 14.77 -16.81 -19.67
CA GLN A 174 13.41 -17.14 -20.01
C GLN A 174 13.32 -18.37 -20.92
N VAL A 175 12.93 -19.49 -20.34
CA VAL A 175 12.69 -20.75 -21.06
C VAL A 175 11.21 -21.02 -21.34
N ARG A 176 10.31 -20.31 -20.67
CA ARG A 176 8.86 -20.48 -20.80
C ARG A 176 8.28 -19.41 -21.71
N ARG A 177 7.19 -19.75 -22.41
CA ARG A 177 6.43 -18.76 -23.19
C ARG A 177 5.98 -17.57 -22.34
N ARG A 178 5.64 -17.81 -21.06
CA ARG A 178 5.27 -16.77 -20.10
C ARG A 178 5.86 -17.07 -18.73
N ALA A 179 6.44 -16.06 -18.10
CA ALA A 179 6.92 -16.13 -16.71
C ALA A 179 6.56 -14.86 -15.94
N PHE A 180 6.48 -14.99 -14.63
CA PHE A 180 6.16 -13.91 -13.71
C PHE A 180 7.23 -13.85 -12.63
N TRP A 181 7.67 -12.63 -12.33
CA TRP A 181 8.74 -12.35 -11.39
C TRP A 181 8.23 -11.36 -10.37
N ASP A 182 8.34 -11.69 -9.09
CA ASP A 182 7.98 -10.80 -7.99
C ASP A 182 9.20 -9.95 -7.62
N LEU A 183 9.00 -8.64 -7.41
CA LEU A 183 10.07 -7.71 -7.09
C LEU A 183 10.15 -7.43 -5.59
N HIS A 184 11.38 -7.38 -5.08
CA HIS A 184 11.66 -7.16 -3.68
C HIS A 184 12.85 -6.19 -3.52
N ALA A 185 12.83 -5.41 -2.46
CA ALA A 185 14.05 -4.80 -1.92
C ALA A 185 14.70 -5.81 -0.97
N GLU A 186 16.00 -6.01 -1.07
CA GLU A 186 16.77 -6.81 -0.12
C GLU A 186 17.85 -5.92 0.50
N VAL A 187 17.79 -5.72 1.82
CA VAL A 187 18.69 -4.85 2.57
C VAL A 187 19.17 -5.57 3.82
N ALA A 188 20.48 -5.68 4.00
CA ALA A 188 21.10 -6.37 5.14
C ALA A 188 20.52 -7.78 5.43
N GLY A 189 20.13 -8.52 4.37
CA GLY A 189 19.54 -9.86 4.47
C GLY A 189 18.03 -9.88 4.76
N VAL A 190 17.40 -8.72 4.96
CA VAL A 190 15.93 -8.59 5.07
C VAL A 190 15.35 -8.38 3.67
N ARG A 191 14.38 -9.20 3.29
CA ARG A 191 13.65 -9.09 2.03
C ARG A 191 12.29 -8.44 2.26
N LEU A 192 12.06 -7.31 1.63
CA LEU A 192 10.82 -6.53 1.70
C LEU A 192 10.11 -6.56 0.35
N PRO A 193 8.79 -6.85 0.30
CA PRO A 193 8.06 -6.75 -0.95
C PRO A 193 7.98 -5.30 -1.42
N LEU A 194 7.97 -5.11 -2.73
CA LEU A 194 7.63 -3.80 -3.33
C LEU A 194 6.12 -3.77 -3.58
N ALA A 195 5.42 -2.77 -3.08
CA ALA A 195 3.98 -2.62 -3.29
C ALA A 195 3.57 -1.15 -3.33
N ALA A 196 2.39 -0.83 -3.87
CA ALA A 196 1.81 0.50 -3.77
C ALA A 196 0.42 0.37 -3.13
N ARG A 197 0.29 0.70 -1.85
CA ARG A 197 -0.93 0.45 -1.08
C ARG A 197 -1.48 1.72 -0.42
N LEU A 198 -0.69 2.80 -0.31
CA LEU A 198 -1.07 3.99 0.48
C LEU A 198 -1.89 5.02 -0.31
N ASP A 199 -1.97 4.93 -1.63
CA ASP A 199 -2.68 5.91 -2.47
C ASP A 199 -4.19 5.65 -2.64
N ASP A 200 -4.74 4.66 -1.93
CA ASP A 200 -6.16 4.27 -1.90
C ASP A 200 -6.75 3.86 -3.27
N ILE A 201 -5.89 3.67 -4.27
CA ILE A 201 -6.29 3.08 -5.55
C ILE A 201 -6.42 1.58 -5.37
N THR A 202 -7.65 1.11 -5.25
CA THR A 202 -7.96 -0.32 -5.24
C THR A 202 -7.85 -0.94 -6.63
N ASP A 203 -7.58 -2.24 -6.73
CA ASP A 203 -7.55 -3.01 -7.98
C ASP A 203 -6.58 -2.40 -9.03
N LYS A 204 -5.34 -2.09 -8.61
CA LYS A 204 -4.33 -1.49 -9.51
C LYS A 204 -4.00 -2.38 -10.68
N LYS A 205 -4.14 -3.69 -10.53
CA LYS A 205 -3.95 -4.67 -11.60
C LYS A 205 -4.83 -4.40 -12.83
N THR A 206 -6.04 -3.86 -12.66
CA THR A 206 -6.91 -3.51 -13.80
C THR A 206 -6.73 -2.06 -14.24
N LYS A 207 -6.41 -1.16 -13.31
CA LYS A 207 -6.37 0.30 -13.53
C LYS A 207 -5.02 0.84 -13.99
N VAL A 208 -3.91 0.21 -13.60
CA VAL A 208 -2.55 0.67 -13.89
C VAL A 208 -1.92 -0.19 -15.00
N ARG A 209 -1.30 0.50 -15.96
CA ARG A 209 -0.71 -0.11 -17.15
C ARG A 209 0.64 0.54 -17.43
N PHE A 210 1.71 -0.19 -17.13
CA PHE A 210 3.06 0.23 -17.52
C PHE A 210 3.28 -0.03 -19.02
N PRO A 211 4.12 0.80 -19.69
CA PRO A 211 4.58 0.49 -21.03
C PRO A 211 5.34 -0.85 -21.03
N ALA A 212 5.22 -1.59 -22.13
CA ALA A 212 6.00 -2.80 -22.32
C ALA A 212 7.24 -2.47 -23.13
N GLN A 213 8.36 -3.10 -22.80
CA GLN A 213 9.61 -3.00 -23.54
C GLN A 213 10.02 -4.38 -24.07
N ARG A 214 10.90 -4.38 -25.08
CA ARG A 214 11.38 -5.61 -25.73
C ARG A 214 12.88 -5.73 -25.56
N VAL A 215 13.32 -6.92 -25.15
CA VAL A 215 14.73 -7.32 -25.11
C VAL A 215 14.85 -8.62 -25.89
N GLY A 216 15.40 -8.53 -27.10
CA GLY A 216 15.32 -9.63 -28.07
C GLY A 216 13.86 -10.00 -28.39
N GLN A 217 13.53 -11.29 -28.32
CA GLN A 217 12.17 -11.82 -28.53
C GLN A 217 11.30 -11.78 -27.26
N VAL A 218 11.79 -11.24 -26.14
CA VAL A 218 11.06 -11.22 -24.88
C VAL A 218 10.43 -9.85 -24.67
N ARG A 219 9.09 -9.82 -24.59
CA ARG A 219 8.34 -8.68 -24.11
C ARG A 219 8.28 -8.68 -22.59
N VAL A 220 8.66 -7.57 -21.99
CA VAL A 220 8.74 -7.37 -20.54
C VAL A 220 7.81 -6.24 -20.14
N ARG A 221 7.03 -6.47 -19.07
CA ARG A 221 6.05 -5.50 -18.60
C ARG A 221 5.92 -5.55 -17.08
N PRO A 222 6.23 -4.44 -16.37
CA PRO A 222 5.84 -4.29 -14.98
C PRO A 222 4.31 -4.31 -14.82
N TYR A 223 3.81 -4.81 -13.70
CA TYR A 223 2.39 -4.79 -13.36
C TYR A 223 2.20 -4.92 -11.85
N TYR A 224 1.07 -4.44 -11.35
CA TYR A 224 0.64 -4.71 -9.98
C TYR A 224 -0.15 -6.02 -9.91
N THR A 225 0.10 -6.81 -8.86
CA THR A 225 -0.64 -8.04 -8.54
C THR A 225 -2.01 -7.73 -7.93
N ASP A 226 -2.78 -8.78 -7.58
CA ASP A 226 -4.05 -8.63 -6.86
C ASP A 226 -3.87 -8.11 -5.41
N THR A 227 -2.63 -8.11 -4.90
CA THR A 227 -2.23 -7.59 -3.58
C THR A 227 -1.52 -6.24 -3.67
N ASP A 228 -1.64 -5.59 -4.84
CA ASP A 228 -0.96 -4.35 -5.20
C ASP A 228 0.57 -4.38 -5.04
N SER A 229 1.16 -5.58 -5.07
CA SER A 229 2.61 -5.78 -5.11
C SER A 229 3.12 -5.59 -6.55
N LEU A 230 4.30 -5.01 -6.71
CA LEU A 230 4.91 -4.80 -8.01
C LEU A 230 5.61 -6.09 -8.48
N ALA A 231 5.32 -6.49 -9.71
CA ALA A 231 5.88 -7.66 -10.36
C ALA A 231 6.18 -7.38 -11.83
N VAL A 232 6.86 -8.31 -12.49
CA VAL A 232 7.21 -8.22 -13.91
C VAL A 232 6.71 -9.46 -14.63
N ALA A 233 6.02 -9.24 -15.75
CA ALA A 233 5.60 -10.30 -16.66
C ALA A 233 6.53 -10.35 -17.87
N LEU A 234 7.09 -11.52 -18.15
CA LEU A 234 7.88 -11.81 -19.35
C LEU A 234 7.07 -12.70 -20.27
N THR A 235 6.99 -12.34 -21.55
CA THR A 235 6.33 -13.14 -22.59
C THR A 235 7.25 -13.26 -23.80
N VAL A 236 7.53 -14.48 -24.24
CA VAL A 236 8.23 -14.71 -25.51
C VAL A 236 7.23 -14.41 -26.63
N GLU A 237 7.54 -13.42 -27.47
CA GLU A 237 6.80 -13.12 -28.68
C GLU A 237 7.45 -13.91 -29.83
N GLU A 238 6.64 -14.69 -30.55
CA GLU A 238 7.10 -15.32 -31.80
C GLU A 238 7.32 -14.21 -32.84
N GLU A 239 8.42 -14.28 -33.60
CA GLU A 239 8.65 -13.38 -34.72
C GLU A 239 7.45 -13.47 -35.67
N THR A 240 6.70 -12.38 -35.76
CA THR A 240 5.67 -12.25 -36.78
C THR A 240 6.41 -11.98 -38.09
N SER A 241 6.68 -13.06 -38.84
CA SER A 241 7.18 -12.98 -40.22
C SER A 241 6.16 -12.31 -41.14
#